data_AF-A0AAU1YBQ7-F1
#
_entry.id   AF-A0AAU1YBQ7-F1
#
_cell.length_a   1.000
_cell.length_b   1.000
_cell.length_c   1.000
_cell.angle_alpha   90.00
_cell.angle_beta   90.00
_cell.angle_gamma   90.00
#
_symmetry.space_group_name_H-M   'P 1'
#
loop_
_entity.id
_entity.type
_entity.pdbx_description
1 polymer ?
#
loop_
_entity_poly.entity_id
_entity_poly.type
_entity_poly.pdbx_seq_one_letter_code
_entity_poly.pdbx_strand_id
1 'polypeptide(L)'
;MGRAAAAAACAMAMGVVAAPAADAAPVAPAVAAVKAKCGATDLKVWYDKDQDGTFLKVWFQTAKGCKKGRKISSLVGEIYCVTTKKRVYRQNVAAKKAPYSTLIQALPPKNKCKDFWAKSSIVYSNAKTVVFKDTWRWKWGDQPA
;
A
#
# COMPACT_ATOMS: atom_id res chain seq x y z
N MET A 1 58.73 -55.01 30.89
CA MET A 1 59.37 -53.73 30.51
C MET A 1 58.74 -53.27 29.20
N GLY A 2 58.22 -52.05 29.13
CA GLY A 2 57.70 -51.47 27.89
C GLY A 2 56.59 -50.47 28.14
N ARG A 3 56.90 -49.19 27.98
CA ARG A 3 56.06 -48.00 28.24
C ARG A 3 55.28 -47.56 26.99
N ALA A 4 54.32 -46.66 27.26
CA ALA A 4 53.77 -45.60 26.41
C ALA A 4 52.71 -46.03 25.37
N ALA A 5 51.45 -45.53 25.39
CA ALA A 5 50.88 -44.17 25.47
C ALA A 5 50.66 -43.52 24.09
N ALA A 6 49.39 -43.19 23.80
CA ALA A 6 48.84 -42.09 22.98
C ALA A 6 47.52 -42.60 22.32
N ALA A 7 46.34 -42.28 22.85
CA ALA A 7 45.61 -41.01 22.85
C ALA A 7 44.84 -40.71 21.55
N ALA A 8 43.62 -40.17 21.78
CA ALA A 8 42.71 -39.46 20.88
C ALA A 8 41.56 -40.32 20.32
N ALA A 9 40.30 -39.89 20.31
CA ALA A 9 39.60 -38.79 20.97
C ALA A 9 38.11 -39.07 20.71
N CYS A 10 37.25 -38.75 21.67
CA CYS A 10 35.80 -38.87 21.56
C CYS A 10 35.23 -38.02 20.41
N ALA A 11 34.25 -38.56 19.69
CA ALA A 11 33.21 -37.77 19.05
C ALA A 11 31.90 -38.57 19.07
N MET A 12 31.02 -38.23 20.01
CA MET A 12 29.65 -38.73 20.08
C MET A 12 28.87 -38.14 18.89
N ALA A 13 28.34 -39.01 18.03
CA ALA A 13 27.39 -38.65 17.00
C ALA A 13 26.01 -38.41 17.65
N MET A 14 25.64 -37.16 17.87
CA MET A 14 24.26 -36.78 18.19
C MET A 14 23.55 -36.47 16.88
N GLY A 15 22.69 -37.39 16.45
CA GLY A 15 21.79 -37.21 15.33
C GLY A 15 20.71 -36.17 15.66
N VAL A 16 20.67 -35.10 14.87
CA VAL A 16 19.59 -34.11 14.89
C VAL A 16 18.45 -34.65 14.06
N VAL A 17 17.33 -34.97 14.71
CA VAL A 17 16.08 -35.35 14.04
C VAL A 17 15.45 -34.09 13.45
N ALA A 18 15.26 -34.10 12.12
CA ALA A 18 14.68 -33.01 11.35
C ALA A 18 13.22 -32.74 11.76
N ALA A 19 12.92 -31.49 12.11
CA ALA A 19 11.55 -30.98 12.18
C ALA A 19 10.99 -30.78 10.76
N PRO A 20 9.69 -31.03 10.51
CA PRO A 20 9.10 -30.84 9.20
C PRO A 20 9.11 -29.36 8.83
N ALA A 21 9.66 -29.05 7.65
CA ALA A 21 9.66 -27.72 7.08
C ALA A 21 8.21 -27.28 6.82
N ALA A 22 7.81 -26.18 7.47
CA ALA A 22 6.57 -25.49 7.13
C ALA A 22 6.65 -25.01 5.68
N ASP A 23 5.67 -25.43 4.88
CA ASP A 23 5.45 -24.96 3.51
C ASP A 23 5.37 -23.42 3.52
N ALA A 24 6.42 -22.79 2.98
CA ALA A 24 6.44 -21.35 2.80
C ALA A 24 5.40 -20.99 1.74
N ALA A 25 4.30 -20.36 2.19
CA ALA A 25 3.28 -19.82 1.30
C ALA A 25 3.95 -18.99 0.18
N PRO A 26 3.52 -19.12 -1.08
CA PRO A 26 4.11 -18.37 -2.18
C PRO A 26 3.94 -16.88 -1.92
N VAL A 27 5.05 -16.22 -1.59
CA VAL A 27 5.15 -14.77 -1.49
C VAL A 27 4.88 -14.24 -2.90
N ALA A 28 3.72 -13.61 -3.10
CA ALA A 28 3.39 -12.94 -4.34
C ALA A 28 4.58 -12.05 -4.75
N PRO A 29 5.04 -12.09 -6.02
CA PRO A 29 6.19 -11.31 -6.42
C PRO A 29 5.92 -9.84 -6.14
N ALA A 30 6.79 -9.23 -5.33
CA ALA A 30 6.83 -7.81 -5.12
C ALA A 30 6.88 -7.15 -6.50
N VAL A 31 5.81 -6.44 -6.86
CA VAL A 31 5.71 -5.73 -8.13
C VAL A 31 6.87 -4.76 -8.16
N ALA A 32 7.87 -5.06 -8.99
CA ALA A 32 9.03 -4.21 -9.19
C ALA A 32 8.52 -2.82 -9.53
N ALA A 33 8.78 -1.86 -8.63
CA ALA A 33 8.46 -0.46 -8.82
C ALA A 33 9.27 0.06 -10.01
N VAL A 34 8.69 -0.04 -11.21
CA VAL A 34 9.22 0.59 -12.40
C VAL A 34 9.36 2.08 -12.06
N LYS A 35 10.59 2.59 -12.13
CA LYS A 35 10.94 4.02 -12.03
C LYS A 35 10.28 4.83 -13.15
N ALA A 36 8.96 4.91 -13.18
CA ALA A 36 8.27 5.96 -13.89
C ALA A 36 8.37 7.20 -13.00
N LYS A 37 9.02 8.27 -13.49
CA LYS A 37 9.15 9.56 -12.77
C LYS A 37 7.79 10.19 -12.38
N CYS A 38 6.68 9.60 -12.81
CA CYS A 38 5.34 9.71 -12.22
C CYS A 38 4.72 8.33 -12.17
N GLY A 39 4.20 7.92 -11.02
CA GLY A 39 3.49 6.65 -10.83
C GLY A 39 2.00 6.86 -10.58
N ALA A 40 1.41 5.94 -9.80
CA ALA A 40 0.04 6.06 -9.33
C ALA A 40 -0.14 7.28 -8.40
N THR A 41 -1.38 7.61 -8.08
CA THR A 41 -1.65 8.67 -7.09
C THR A 41 -1.32 8.19 -5.68
N ASP A 42 -0.95 9.09 -4.79
CA ASP A 42 -0.99 8.85 -3.36
C ASP A 42 -2.43 9.07 -2.84
N LEU A 43 -2.94 8.14 -2.03
CA LEU A 43 -4.06 8.44 -1.14
C LEU A 43 -3.54 9.20 0.08
N LYS A 44 -4.22 10.29 0.44
CA LYS A 44 -3.97 11.05 1.66
C LYS A 44 -5.18 10.96 2.57
N VAL A 45 -4.89 10.74 3.84
CA VAL A 45 -5.87 10.57 4.90
C VAL A 45 -5.46 11.46 6.06
N TRP A 46 -6.41 12.22 6.58
CA TRP A 46 -6.23 13.09 7.73
C TRP A 46 -7.36 12.87 8.72
N TYR A 47 -6.98 12.57 9.96
CA TYR A 47 -7.87 12.48 11.11
C TYR A 47 -7.82 13.82 11.83
N ASP A 48 -8.97 14.35 12.24
CA ASP A 48 -8.99 15.55 13.09
C ASP A 48 -8.28 15.28 14.42
N LYS A 49 -7.86 16.36 15.10
CA LYS A 49 -6.82 16.44 16.14
C LYS A 49 -7.00 15.47 17.33
N ASP A 50 -8.19 14.91 17.51
CA ASP A 50 -8.47 13.93 18.56
C ASP A 50 -8.01 12.52 18.22
N GLN A 51 -7.51 12.24 17.00
CA GLN A 51 -7.21 10.90 16.43
C GLN A 51 -8.40 9.91 16.39
N ASP A 52 -9.41 10.15 17.22
CA ASP A 52 -10.75 9.56 17.26
C ASP A 52 -11.78 10.43 16.54
N GLY A 53 -11.36 11.56 15.94
CA GLY A 53 -12.22 12.66 15.51
C GLY A 53 -13.43 12.23 14.67
N THR A 54 -14.52 13.00 14.83
CA THR A 54 -15.82 12.85 14.14
C THR A 54 -15.69 12.72 12.62
N PHE A 55 -14.62 13.27 12.02
CA PHE A 55 -14.45 13.35 10.58
C PHE A 55 -13.09 12.82 10.13
N LEU A 56 -13.14 11.91 9.17
CA LEU A 56 -12.01 11.41 8.41
C LEU A 56 -11.95 12.15 7.07
N LYS A 57 -10.93 12.96 6.82
CA LYS A 57 -10.78 13.67 5.54
C LYS A 57 -9.84 12.91 4.61
N VAL A 58 -10.22 12.84 3.32
CA VAL A 58 -9.45 12.11 2.31
C VAL A 58 -9.35 12.88 1.01
N TRP A 59 -8.24 12.69 0.31
CA TRP A 59 -8.02 13.17 -1.05
C TRP A 59 -6.95 12.33 -1.76
N PHE A 60 -6.95 12.36 -3.08
CA PHE A 60 -5.91 11.76 -3.91
C PHE A 60 -4.98 12.85 -4.41
N GLN A 61 -3.68 12.56 -4.40
CA GLN A 61 -2.65 13.46 -4.88
C GLN A 61 -1.81 12.74 -5.94
N THR A 62 -1.38 13.44 -6.98
CA THR A 62 -0.41 12.86 -7.92
C THR A 62 0.88 12.43 -7.20
N ALA A 63 1.46 11.29 -7.60
CA ALA A 63 2.74 10.81 -7.05
C ALA A 63 3.77 11.93 -6.85
N LYS A 64 4.47 11.87 -5.71
CA LYS A 64 5.63 12.71 -5.46
C LYS A 64 6.71 12.46 -6.53
N GLY A 65 7.45 13.50 -6.89
CA GLY A 65 8.50 13.41 -7.92
C GLY A 65 8.01 13.62 -9.36
N CYS A 66 6.70 13.79 -9.57
CA CYS A 66 6.17 14.15 -10.87
C CYS A 66 6.70 15.49 -11.39
N LYS A 67 7.14 15.52 -12.66
CA LYS A 67 7.49 16.77 -13.35
C LYS A 67 6.31 17.74 -13.27
N LYS A 68 6.54 18.93 -12.70
CA LYS A 68 5.56 20.03 -12.66
C LYS A 68 5.05 20.34 -14.06
N GLY A 69 3.75 20.53 -14.19
CA GLY A 69 3.08 20.79 -15.45
C GLY A 69 2.67 19.55 -16.25
N ARG A 70 2.99 18.32 -15.81
CA ARG A 70 2.59 17.11 -16.53
C ARG A 70 1.07 17.00 -16.62
N LYS A 71 0.54 16.94 -17.84
CA LYS A 71 -0.91 16.92 -18.08
C LYS A 71 -1.51 15.58 -17.66
N ILE A 72 -2.57 15.65 -16.88
CA ILE A 72 -3.39 14.53 -16.43
C ILE A 72 -4.56 14.41 -17.41
N SER A 73 -4.62 13.29 -18.12
CA SER A 73 -5.72 12.97 -19.02
C SER A 73 -6.96 12.58 -18.24
N SER A 74 -6.79 11.69 -17.26
CA SER A 74 -7.84 11.25 -16.34
C SER A 74 -7.20 10.85 -15.02
N LEU A 75 -7.84 11.22 -13.91
CA LEU A 75 -7.57 10.74 -12.56
C LEU A 75 -8.92 10.41 -11.96
N VAL A 76 -9.11 9.14 -11.60
CA VAL A 76 -10.31 8.66 -10.90
C VAL A 76 -9.88 8.10 -9.55
N GLY A 77 -10.50 8.59 -8.48
CA GLY A 77 -10.32 8.07 -7.13
C GLY A 77 -11.66 7.70 -6.53
N GLU A 78 -11.79 6.48 -6.02
CA GLU A 78 -13.01 5.98 -5.39
C GLU A 78 -12.69 5.37 -4.03
N ILE A 79 -13.55 5.61 -3.05
CA ILE A 79 -13.46 4.99 -1.72
C ILE A 79 -14.80 4.38 -1.39
N TYR A 80 -14.73 3.14 -0.89
CA TYR A 80 -15.86 2.34 -0.50
C TYR A 80 -15.78 2.05 0.99
N CYS A 81 -16.96 2.06 1.62
CA CYS A 81 -17.10 1.46 2.93
C CYS A 81 -17.23 -0.05 2.77
N VAL A 82 -16.32 -0.83 3.35
CA VAL A 82 -16.31 -2.29 3.20
C VAL A 82 -17.55 -2.91 3.84
N THR A 83 -17.95 -2.42 5.02
CA THR A 83 -19.10 -2.95 5.77
C THR A 83 -20.41 -2.82 4.99
N THR A 84 -20.66 -1.67 4.38
CA THR A 84 -21.92 -1.42 3.63
C THR A 84 -21.79 -1.69 2.13
N LYS A 85 -20.57 -1.93 1.63
CA LYS A 85 -20.21 -2.00 0.21
C LYS A 85 -20.62 -0.76 -0.60
N LYS A 86 -20.96 0.35 0.07
CA LYS A 86 -21.36 1.60 -0.58
C LYS A 86 -20.14 2.45 -0.88
N ARG A 87 -20.15 3.11 -2.04
CA ARG A 87 -19.17 4.14 -2.39
C ARG A 87 -19.44 5.38 -1.55
N VAL A 88 -18.42 5.85 -0.82
CA VAL A 88 -18.49 7.00 0.09
C VAL A 88 -17.70 8.20 -0.41
N TYR A 89 -16.85 8.00 -1.42
CA TYR A 89 -16.10 9.06 -2.09
C TYR A 89 -15.94 8.72 -3.57
N ARG A 90 -16.04 9.74 -4.42
CA ARG A 90 -15.68 9.66 -5.83
C ARG A 90 -15.13 11.00 -6.28
N GLN A 91 -13.99 10.97 -6.95
CA GLN A 91 -13.48 12.09 -7.72
C GLN A 91 -13.11 11.64 -9.12
N ASN A 92 -13.40 12.51 -10.08
CA ASN A 92 -12.95 12.37 -11.46
C ASN A 92 -12.39 13.71 -11.91
N VAL A 93 -11.14 13.68 -12.33
CA VAL A 93 -10.39 14.87 -12.72
C VAL A 93 -9.78 14.62 -14.09
N ALA A 94 -10.08 15.53 -15.02
CA ALA A 94 -9.51 15.53 -16.34
C ALA A 94 -8.89 16.90 -16.65
N ALA A 95 -7.95 16.90 -17.60
CA ALA A 95 -7.32 18.12 -18.13
C ALA A 95 -6.64 19.03 -17.08
N LYS A 96 -6.19 18.47 -15.95
CA LYS A 96 -5.36 19.18 -14.95
C LYS A 96 -3.87 18.93 -15.19
N LYS A 97 -3.01 19.59 -14.40
CA LYS A 97 -1.55 19.46 -14.47
C LYS A 97 -1.00 19.05 -13.10
N ALA A 98 -0.04 18.14 -13.06
CA ALA A 98 0.66 17.75 -11.83
C ALA A 98 1.61 18.88 -11.32
N PRO A 99 1.86 18.99 -10.01
CA PRO A 99 1.20 18.26 -8.95
C PRO A 99 -0.25 18.72 -8.80
N TYR A 100 -1.15 17.77 -8.56
CA TYR A 100 -2.56 18.05 -8.37
C TYR A 100 -3.10 17.21 -7.20
N SER A 101 -3.97 17.83 -6.41
CA SER A 101 -4.72 17.18 -5.33
C SER A 101 -6.20 17.32 -5.63
N THR A 102 -6.95 16.23 -5.48
CA THR A 102 -8.40 16.25 -5.59
C THR A 102 -9.03 17.02 -4.43
N LEU A 103 -10.34 17.29 -4.54
CA LEU A 103 -11.08 17.89 -3.44
C LEU A 103 -11.00 17.02 -2.18
N ILE A 104 -10.68 17.68 -1.07
CA ILE A 104 -10.69 17.08 0.25
C ILE A 104 -12.16 16.90 0.67
N GLN A 105 -12.52 15.68 1.05
CA GLN A 105 -13.88 15.39 1.49
C GLN A 105 -13.86 14.60 2.79
N ALA A 106 -14.82 14.87 3.66
CA ALA A 106 -15.06 14.05 4.84
C ALA A 106 -15.74 12.73 4.44
N LEU A 107 -15.25 11.62 4.99
CA LEU A 107 -15.86 10.31 4.94
C LEU A 107 -16.89 10.14 6.07
N PRO A 108 -17.84 9.20 5.93
CA PRO A 108 -18.83 8.92 6.97
C PRO A 108 -18.16 8.57 8.30
N PRO A 109 -18.73 8.97 9.45
CA PRO A 109 -18.13 8.73 10.76
C PRO A 109 -17.91 7.24 11.07
N LYS A 110 -17.02 6.96 12.05
CA LYS A 110 -16.63 5.61 12.49
C LYS A 110 -17.81 4.66 12.77
N ASN A 111 -18.90 5.18 13.33
CA ASN A 111 -20.10 4.38 13.62
C ASN A 111 -20.89 3.96 12.36
N LYS A 112 -20.66 4.62 11.21
CA LYS A 112 -21.25 4.26 9.92
C LYS A 112 -20.29 3.46 9.04
N CYS A 113 -18.99 3.69 9.18
CA CYS A 113 -17.97 2.94 8.45
C CYS A 113 -16.67 2.79 9.24
N LYS A 114 -16.26 1.55 9.49
CA LYS A 114 -15.01 1.23 10.21
C LYS A 114 -13.87 0.83 9.28
N ASP A 115 -14.20 0.25 8.13
CA ASP A 115 -13.24 -0.31 7.20
C ASP A 115 -13.43 0.29 5.81
N PHE A 116 -12.34 0.73 5.20
CA PHE A 116 -12.33 1.38 3.90
C PHE A 116 -11.53 0.57 2.88
N TRP A 117 -12.01 0.63 1.64
CA TRP A 117 -11.26 0.19 0.48
C TRP A 117 -11.24 1.32 -0.53
N ALA A 118 -10.04 1.75 -0.94
CA ALA A 118 -9.87 2.75 -1.97
C ALA A 118 -9.22 2.14 -3.20
N LYS A 119 -9.56 2.72 -4.34
CA LYS A 119 -8.87 2.47 -5.60
C LYS A 119 -8.69 3.79 -6.32
N SER A 120 -7.57 3.92 -7.02
CA SER A 120 -7.35 5.02 -7.94
C SER A 120 -6.84 4.53 -9.28
N SER A 121 -7.06 5.38 -10.28
CA SER A 121 -6.43 5.23 -11.58
C SER A 121 -6.06 6.61 -12.11
N ILE A 122 -4.88 6.73 -12.70
CA ILE A 122 -4.40 7.95 -13.33
C ILE A 122 -3.76 7.64 -14.68
N VAL A 123 -4.10 8.47 -15.66
CA VAL A 123 -3.58 8.44 -17.02
C VAL A 123 -3.00 9.80 -17.31
N TYR A 124 -1.72 9.86 -17.68
CA TYR A 124 -1.06 11.09 -18.09
C TYR A 124 -1.16 11.26 -19.61
N SER A 125 -1.31 12.49 -20.11
CA SER A 125 -1.57 12.73 -21.54
C SER A 125 -0.41 12.34 -22.47
N ASN A 126 0.81 12.21 -21.96
CA ASN A 126 1.98 11.75 -22.69
C ASN A 126 2.20 10.22 -22.58
N ALA A 127 1.36 9.53 -21.81
CA ALA A 127 1.42 8.09 -21.58
C ALA A 127 -0.02 7.54 -21.56
N LYS A 128 -0.81 7.86 -22.59
CA LYS A 128 -2.25 7.54 -22.63
C LYS A 128 -2.54 6.04 -22.59
N THR A 129 -1.59 5.23 -23.03
CA THR A 129 -1.67 3.76 -23.01
C THR A 129 -1.32 3.16 -21.64
N VAL A 130 -0.72 3.96 -20.74
CA VAL A 130 -0.32 3.51 -19.41
C VAL A 130 -1.33 4.03 -18.38
N VAL A 131 -2.06 3.10 -17.78
CA VAL A 131 -2.95 3.37 -16.66
C VAL A 131 -2.22 2.99 -15.38
N PHE A 132 -1.83 3.99 -14.59
CA PHE A 132 -1.29 3.74 -13.26
C PHE A 132 -2.45 3.54 -12.30
N LYS A 133 -2.46 2.42 -11.57
CA LYS A 133 -3.51 2.06 -10.62
C LYS A 133 -2.88 1.82 -9.26
N ASP A 134 -3.64 2.10 -8.23
CA ASP A 134 -3.26 1.76 -6.87
C ASP A 134 -4.52 1.50 -6.04
N THR A 135 -4.36 0.73 -4.97
CA THR A 135 -5.46 0.30 -4.10
C THR A 135 -4.99 0.30 -2.67
N TRP A 136 -5.87 0.74 -1.78
CA TRP A 136 -5.57 0.81 -0.36
C TRP A 136 -6.67 0.17 0.45
N ARG A 137 -6.28 -0.38 1.60
CA ARG A 137 -7.21 -0.82 2.64
C ARG A 137 -6.74 -0.28 3.98
N TRP A 138 -7.69 0.24 4.74
CA TRP A 138 -7.40 0.68 6.09
C TRP A 138 -8.66 0.66 6.95
N LYS A 139 -8.43 0.73 8.26
CA LYS A 139 -9.47 0.89 9.25
C LYS A 139 -9.48 2.33 9.75
N TRP A 140 -10.60 2.75 10.33
CA TRP A 140 -10.68 4.02 11.02
C TRP A 140 -9.62 4.11 12.13
N GLY A 141 -8.84 5.19 12.15
CA GLY A 141 -7.72 5.39 13.06
C GLY A 141 -6.36 4.95 12.50
N ASP A 142 -6.36 4.09 11.46
CA ASP A 142 -5.14 3.57 10.85
C ASP A 142 -4.81 4.31 9.55
N GLN A 143 -3.52 4.36 9.19
CA GLN A 143 -3.10 4.87 7.88
C GLN A 143 -3.34 3.82 6.76
N PRO A 144 -3.59 4.25 5.51
CA PRO A 144 -3.62 3.38 4.33
C PRO A 144 -2.38 2.50 4.19
N ALA A 145 -2.61 1.19 4.11
CA ALA A 145 -1.63 0.21 3.63
C ALA A 145 -1.76 0.00 2.12
#